data_AF-A0A2K6JZU5-F1
#
_entry.id   AF-A0A2K6JZU5-F1
#
_cell.length_a   1.000
_cell.length_b   1.000
_cell.length_c   1.000
_cell.angle_alpha   90.00
_cell.angle_beta   90.00
_cell.angle_gamma   90.00
#
_symmetry.space_group_name_H-M   'P 1'
#
loop_
_entity.id
_entity.type
_entity.pdbx_description
1 polymer ?
#
loop_
_entity_poly.entity_id
_entity_poly.type
_entity_poly.pdbx_seq_one_letter_code
_entity_poly.pdbx_strand_id
1 'polypeptide(L)'
;MFFRVFLHFIRSLSATAVDFLPVMVHRLPVFKRYMGNTHQKKGIFGQCRDLPCVAPLLTTVEEAPRGISARIWGHFPKWLNGSLLRIGPGKFEFGKDKYNHWFDGMALLHQFRMAKGTVTYRSKFLQSDTYKANSAKNRIVMSEFGTLALPDPCKNVFERFMSRFELPGKAAGFSYKVIRVPPEKVDLEETIHGAQVICSIAPTEKGKPSYYHSFGMTRNYIIFIEQPLKMNLWKIATSKIRGKAFLDGISWEPQCNTRFHVVDKHTGQLLPGRYYSKPFVAFHQINAFEDQGCVIIDLCCQDNGRILEVYQLQNLRKAGEGLDQVYNSAGKSFPRRFVLPLNVSLNAPEGDNLSPLSYTSASAVKQADGTIWCCHENLHQEDLEKEGGIEFPQIYYGQFSGKKYRFFYGCGFRHLVGDSLIKVDVVNKTLKVWREDGFYPSEPVFVPVPGTNEEDGGVILSVVITPNQNESNFLLVLDAKNFEELGRAEVPVQMPYGFHGTFIPI
;
A
#
# COMPACT_ATOMS: atom_id res chain seq x y z
N MET A 1 28.06 11.93 -39.13
CA MET A 1 28.58 10.55 -39.31
C MET A 1 27.71 9.46 -38.66
N PHE A 2 26.93 9.74 -37.61
CA PHE A 2 25.98 8.76 -37.01
C PHE A 2 24.68 8.51 -37.80
N PHE A 3 24.27 9.43 -38.68
CA PHE A 3 23.00 9.31 -39.43
C PHE A 3 23.07 8.37 -40.65
N ARG A 4 24.29 7.99 -41.10
CA ARG A 4 24.49 7.07 -42.23
C ARG A 4 24.62 5.59 -41.83
N VAL A 5 24.92 5.30 -40.56
CA VAL A 5 24.99 3.92 -40.05
C VAL A 5 23.59 3.40 -39.68
N PHE A 6 22.69 4.28 -39.24
CA PHE A 6 21.32 3.92 -38.85
C PHE A 6 20.43 3.47 -40.04
N LEU A 7 20.65 4.02 -41.24
CA LEU A 7 19.88 3.68 -42.44
C LEU A 7 20.33 2.38 -43.14
N HIS A 8 21.48 1.81 -42.78
CA HIS A 8 21.92 0.51 -43.31
C HIS A 8 21.41 -0.66 -42.48
N PHE A 9 21.12 -0.45 -41.19
CA PHE A 9 20.59 -1.50 -40.30
C PHE A 9 19.09 -1.80 -40.54
N ILE A 10 18.33 -0.82 -41.05
CA ILE A 10 16.90 -0.97 -41.36
C ILE A 10 16.65 -1.68 -42.70
N ARG A 11 17.69 -1.90 -43.52
CA ARG A 11 17.59 -2.66 -44.79
C ARG A 11 17.92 -4.16 -44.67
N SER A 12 18.19 -4.68 -43.47
CA SER A 12 18.60 -6.08 -43.23
C SER A 12 17.56 -6.93 -42.48
N LEU A 13 16.34 -6.44 -42.22
CA LEU A 13 15.33 -7.15 -41.42
C LEU A 13 14.01 -7.36 -42.16
N SER A 14 14.07 -7.59 -43.47
CA SER A 14 12.92 -8.02 -44.26
C SER A 14 13.32 -9.12 -45.25
N ALA A 15 13.70 -10.30 -44.77
CA ALA A 15 13.65 -11.56 -45.51
C ALA A 15 14.22 -12.73 -44.68
N THR A 16 13.47 -13.21 -43.69
CA THR A 16 13.54 -14.62 -43.23
C THR A 16 12.28 -14.92 -42.42
N ALA A 17 11.15 -15.00 -43.12
CA ALA A 17 9.96 -15.67 -42.66
C ALA A 17 9.32 -16.22 -43.93
N VAL A 18 9.57 -17.48 -44.22
CA VAL A 18 8.76 -18.46 -44.95
C VAL A 18 9.60 -19.75 -44.93
N ASP A 19 8.92 -20.87 -44.68
CA ASP A 19 9.43 -22.24 -44.57
C ASP A 19 10.05 -22.63 -43.23
N PHE A 20 9.21 -23.10 -42.30
CA PHE A 20 9.42 -24.35 -41.56
C PHE A 20 8.22 -24.65 -40.62
N LEU A 21 7.17 -25.23 -41.19
CA LEU A 21 6.21 -26.11 -40.50
C LEU A 21 5.58 -26.98 -41.61
N PRO A 22 5.58 -28.33 -41.54
CA PRO A 22 5.05 -29.07 -40.38
C PRO A 22 5.69 -30.46 -40.14
N VAL A 23 6.36 -30.67 -39.00
CA VAL A 23 6.52 -32.02 -38.40
C VAL A 23 6.51 -31.87 -36.89
N MET A 24 5.33 -31.96 -36.27
CA MET A 24 5.15 -32.46 -34.89
C MET A 24 3.65 -32.61 -34.63
N VAL A 25 3.03 -33.56 -35.34
CA VAL A 25 1.77 -34.16 -34.93
C VAL A 25 2.06 -35.62 -34.64
N HIS A 26 2.59 -35.89 -33.45
CA HIS A 26 2.40 -37.13 -32.68
C HIS A 26 3.27 -37.11 -31.42
N ARG A 27 2.67 -37.57 -30.32
CA ARG A 27 3.12 -37.62 -28.91
C ARG A 27 2.73 -36.39 -28.09
N LEU A 28 1.97 -36.47 -27.00
CA LEU A 28 1.36 -37.59 -26.28
C LEU A 28 0.21 -37.01 -25.41
N PRO A 29 -0.97 -37.65 -25.37
CA PRO A 29 -2.05 -37.33 -24.44
C PRO A 29 -1.74 -37.89 -23.04
N VAL A 30 -1.09 -37.10 -22.19
CA VAL A 30 -0.93 -37.41 -20.75
C VAL A 30 -1.21 -36.20 -19.84
N PHE A 31 -1.24 -34.97 -20.38
CA PHE A 31 -1.51 -33.74 -19.62
C PHE A 31 -3.01 -33.50 -19.26
N LYS A 32 -3.94 -34.29 -19.82
CA LYS A 32 -5.38 -34.09 -19.58
C LYS A 32 -5.89 -34.68 -18.26
N ARG A 33 -5.06 -35.39 -17.48
CA ARG A 33 -5.49 -36.12 -16.27
C ARG A 33 -5.17 -35.42 -14.94
N TYR A 34 -4.46 -34.28 -14.96
CA TYR A 34 -4.15 -33.49 -13.75
C TYR A 34 -4.69 -32.05 -13.77
N MET A 35 -5.47 -31.67 -14.79
CA MET A 35 -6.37 -30.51 -14.68
C MET A 35 -7.66 -30.95 -13.97
N GLY A 36 -7.54 -31.28 -12.69
CA GLY A 36 -8.68 -31.41 -11.81
C GLY A 36 -9.38 -30.06 -11.70
N ASN A 37 -10.70 -30.06 -11.86
CA ASN A 37 -11.60 -28.92 -11.73
C ASN A 37 -11.30 -28.08 -10.48
N THR A 38 -10.50 -27.02 -10.62
CA THR A 38 -10.71 -25.81 -9.83
C THR A 38 -11.61 -24.91 -10.65
N HIS A 39 -12.91 -25.09 -10.50
CA HIS A 39 -13.86 -24.02 -10.79
C HIS A 39 -13.53 -22.86 -9.84
N GLN A 40 -12.60 -22.00 -10.24
CA GLN A 40 -12.61 -20.62 -9.74
C GLN A 40 -13.90 -20.03 -10.28
N LYS A 41 -14.95 -19.98 -9.44
CA LYS A 41 -16.08 -19.10 -9.70
C LYS A 41 -15.46 -17.73 -9.93
N LYS A 42 -15.45 -17.25 -11.18
CA LYS A 42 -15.41 -15.81 -11.44
C LYS A 42 -16.67 -15.30 -10.75
N GLY A 43 -16.53 -14.76 -9.54
CA GLY A 43 -17.59 -13.97 -8.94
C GLY A 43 -17.92 -12.87 -9.93
N ILE A 44 -19.08 -12.99 -10.59
CA ILE A 44 -19.63 -11.90 -11.38
C ILE A 44 -20.11 -10.90 -10.33
N PHE A 45 -19.22 -10.01 -9.92
CA PHE A 45 -19.57 -8.89 -9.07
C PHE A 45 -20.61 -8.05 -9.80
N GLY A 46 -21.72 -7.73 -9.14
CA GLY A 46 -22.62 -6.70 -9.64
C GLY A 46 -21.82 -5.42 -9.89
N GLN A 47 -21.97 -4.82 -11.06
CA GLN A 47 -21.35 -3.53 -11.34
C GLN A 47 -21.92 -2.50 -10.37
N CYS A 48 -21.04 -1.84 -9.62
CA CYS A 48 -21.45 -0.72 -8.78
C CYS A 48 -21.89 0.44 -9.68
N ARG A 49 -22.94 1.14 -9.26
CA ARG A 49 -23.53 2.29 -9.97
C ARG A 49 -23.80 3.41 -8.97
N ASP A 50 -23.81 4.63 -9.49
CA ASP A 50 -24.20 5.85 -8.78
C ASP A 50 -23.29 6.17 -7.57
N LEU A 51 -21.98 5.95 -7.71
CA LEU A 51 -21.03 6.30 -6.66
C LEU A 51 -21.03 7.82 -6.39
N PRO A 52 -21.10 8.24 -5.11
CA PRO A 52 -21.01 9.66 -4.75
C PRO A 52 -19.65 10.25 -5.15
N CYS A 53 -19.65 11.52 -5.56
CA CYS A 53 -18.42 12.21 -5.94
C CYS A 53 -17.55 12.51 -4.71
N VAL A 54 -16.30 12.03 -4.73
CA VAL A 54 -15.30 12.27 -3.66
C VAL A 54 -14.26 13.32 -4.03
N ALA A 55 -14.43 13.99 -5.17
CA ALA A 55 -13.51 15.04 -5.62
C ALA A 55 -13.21 16.10 -4.54
N PRO A 56 -14.18 16.57 -3.73
CA PRO A 56 -13.94 17.53 -2.65
C PRO A 56 -13.00 17.03 -1.54
N LEU A 57 -12.84 15.71 -1.37
CA LEU A 57 -11.92 15.12 -0.40
C LEU A 57 -10.46 15.14 -0.89
N LEU A 58 -10.26 15.50 -2.16
CA LEU A 58 -8.99 15.43 -2.89
C LEU A 58 -8.62 16.81 -3.43
N THR A 59 -8.91 17.87 -2.68
CA THR A 59 -8.61 19.27 -3.00
C THR A 59 -7.63 19.86 -1.99
N THR A 60 -7.01 20.98 -2.38
CA THR A 60 -6.14 21.72 -1.46
C THR A 60 -6.96 22.29 -0.32
N VAL A 61 -6.44 22.16 0.89
CA VAL A 61 -7.00 22.80 2.09
C VAL A 61 -6.01 23.77 2.71
N GLU A 62 -6.52 24.66 3.55
CA GLU A 62 -5.70 25.50 4.40
C GLU A 62 -5.24 24.73 5.66
N GLU A 63 -4.04 25.05 6.15
CA GLU A 63 -3.58 24.54 7.43
C GLU A 63 -4.26 25.26 8.62
N ALA A 64 -4.39 24.57 9.75
CA ALA A 64 -4.92 25.10 11.00
C ALA A 64 -3.83 25.05 12.09
N PRO A 65 -2.84 25.96 12.08
CA PRO A 65 -1.68 25.87 12.98
C PRO A 65 -2.02 26.18 14.44
N ARG A 66 -3.11 26.91 14.70
CA ARG A 66 -3.64 27.18 16.03
C ARG A 66 -4.58 26.05 16.46
N GLY A 67 -4.51 25.66 17.73
CA GLY A 67 -5.36 24.62 18.29
C GLY A 67 -6.84 25.00 18.26
N ILE A 68 -7.67 24.12 17.70
CA ILE A 68 -9.12 24.24 17.63
C ILE A 68 -9.72 23.24 18.60
N SER A 69 -10.54 23.71 19.53
CA SER A 69 -11.31 22.83 20.41
C SER A 69 -12.38 22.10 19.62
N ALA A 70 -12.41 20.77 19.72
CA ALA A 70 -13.43 19.96 19.08
C ALA A 70 -14.69 19.87 19.96
N ARG A 71 -15.86 19.76 19.31
CA ARG A 71 -17.12 19.49 20.00
C ARG A 71 -17.27 17.99 20.20
N ILE A 72 -17.43 17.55 21.44
CA ILE A 72 -17.48 16.12 21.78
C ILE A 72 -18.93 15.65 21.89
N TRP A 73 -19.19 14.48 21.29
CA TRP A 73 -20.43 13.72 21.41
C TRP A 73 -20.12 12.31 21.94
N GLY A 74 -21.03 11.73 22.73
CA GLY A 74 -20.81 10.44 23.39
C GLY A 74 -19.80 10.51 24.54
N HIS A 75 -19.13 9.40 24.81
CA HIS A 75 -18.25 9.21 25.96
C HIS A 75 -16.87 8.71 25.56
N PHE A 76 -15.87 9.59 25.59
CA PHE A 76 -14.47 9.22 25.39
C PHE A 76 -13.93 8.53 26.65
N PRO A 77 -13.21 7.40 26.53
CA PRO A 77 -12.62 6.76 27.70
C PRO A 77 -11.64 7.70 28.42
N LYS A 78 -11.75 7.81 29.75
CA LYS A 78 -10.90 8.73 30.55
C LYS A 78 -9.41 8.40 30.49
N TRP A 79 -9.08 7.14 30.22
CA TRP A 79 -7.70 6.67 30.08
C TRP A 79 -7.07 7.05 28.72
N LEU A 80 -7.88 7.46 27.74
CA LEU A 80 -7.40 7.85 26.42
C LEU A 80 -6.72 9.22 26.50
N ASN A 81 -5.40 9.19 26.68
CA ASN A 81 -4.55 10.36 26.84
C ASN A 81 -3.36 10.30 25.88
N GLY A 82 -3.33 11.20 24.90
CA GLY A 82 -2.32 11.15 23.86
C GLY A 82 -2.59 12.05 22.66
N SER A 83 -1.84 11.83 21.58
CA SER A 83 -2.03 12.50 20.30
C SER A 83 -2.11 11.49 19.17
N LEU A 84 -3.21 11.53 18.41
CA LEU A 84 -3.28 10.90 17.10
C LEU A 84 -2.64 11.84 16.08
N LEU A 85 -1.53 11.40 15.49
CA LEU A 85 -0.91 12.07 14.35
C LEU A 85 -1.35 11.36 13.07
N ARG A 86 -1.74 12.12 12.04
CA ARG A 86 -2.02 11.60 10.71
C ARG A 86 -1.33 12.43 9.65
N ILE A 87 -0.95 11.81 8.54
CA ILE A 87 -0.30 12.49 7.43
C ILE A 87 -0.89 12.06 6.09
N GLY A 88 -0.99 13.01 5.18
CA GLY A 88 -1.54 12.81 3.84
C GLY A 88 -1.34 14.04 2.96
N PRO A 89 -1.75 13.97 1.69
CA PRO A 89 -1.63 15.08 0.77
C PRO A 89 -2.70 16.13 1.08
N GLY A 90 -2.29 17.39 1.28
CA GLY A 90 -3.23 18.50 1.53
C GLY A 90 -3.09 19.69 0.60
N LYS A 91 -2.13 19.65 -0.34
CA LYS A 91 -1.99 20.66 -1.39
C LYS A 91 -1.69 19.99 -2.73
N PHE A 92 -2.53 20.26 -3.73
CA PHE A 92 -2.53 19.57 -5.02
C PHE A 92 -2.10 20.46 -6.20
N GLU A 93 -1.74 21.71 -5.95
CA GLU A 93 -1.31 22.66 -6.97
C GLU A 93 -0.41 23.77 -6.41
N PHE A 94 0.41 24.34 -7.30
CA PHE A 94 1.18 25.56 -7.08
C PHE A 94 1.02 26.47 -8.30
N GLY A 95 0.48 27.67 -8.09
CA GLY A 95 0.12 28.57 -9.18
C GLY A 95 -0.83 27.90 -10.18
N LYS A 96 -0.39 27.77 -11.43
CA LYS A 96 -1.16 27.12 -12.50
C LYS A 96 -0.88 25.62 -12.63
N ASP A 97 0.20 25.14 -12.02
CA ASP A 97 0.66 23.76 -12.15
C ASP A 97 -0.07 22.88 -11.14
N LYS A 98 -0.54 21.72 -11.59
CA LYS A 98 -1.29 20.76 -10.78
C LYS A 98 -0.55 19.44 -10.73
N TYR A 99 -0.65 18.77 -9.58
CA TYR A 99 -0.23 17.38 -9.47
C TYR A 99 -1.21 16.46 -10.21
N ASN A 100 -0.68 15.36 -10.75
CA ASN A 100 -1.43 14.37 -11.53
C ASN A 100 -1.84 13.16 -10.68
N HIS A 101 -1.01 12.74 -9.72
CA HIS A 101 -1.25 11.55 -8.92
C HIS A 101 -1.58 11.91 -7.46
N TRP A 102 -2.42 11.10 -6.82
CA TRP A 102 -2.80 11.32 -5.42
C TRP A 102 -1.57 11.34 -4.48
N PHE A 103 -0.58 10.51 -4.80
CA PHE A 103 0.70 10.41 -4.08
C PHE A 103 1.69 11.54 -4.38
N ASP A 104 1.30 12.61 -5.06
CA ASP A 104 2.19 13.75 -5.33
C ASP A 104 1.84 14.98 -4.48
N GLY A 105 0.67 14.99 -3.84
CA GLY A 105 0.22 16.13 -3.04
C GLY A 105 1.12 16.38 -1.83
N MET A 106 1.30 17.65 -1.47
CA MET A 106 2.22 18.02 -0.39
C MET A 106 1.70 17.60 0.98
N ALA A 107 2.60 17.06 1.80
CA ALA A 107 2.27 16.49 3.09
C ALA A 107 1.70 17.53 4.07
N LEU A 108 0.49 17.28 4.53
CA LEU A 108 -0.18 17.98 5.63
C LEU A 108 -0.20 17.05 6.85
N LEU A 109 0.40 17.50 7.95
CA LEU A 109 0.38 16.78 9.22
C LEU A 109 -0.84 17.25 10.03
N HIS A 110 -1.64 16.30 10.51
CA HIS A 110 -2.80 16.53 11.36
C HIS A 110 -2.52 15.99 12.76
N GLN A 111 -2.97 16.70 13.80
CA GLN A 111 -2.94 16.23 15.18
C GLN A 111 -4.31 16.39 15.82
N PHE A 112 -4.81 15.30 16.37
CA PHE A 112 -5.86 15.32 17.39
C PHE A 112 -5.23 14.99 18.73
N ARG A 113 -5.23 15.94 19.64
CA ARG A 113 -4.74 15.75 21.01
C ARG A 113 -5.92 15.48 21.93
N MET A 114 -5.91 14.34 22.61
CA MET A 114 -6.89 13.93 23.61
C MET A 114 -6.24 14.05 24.98
N ALA A 115 -6.82 14.87 25.86
CA ALA A 115 -6.33 15.03 27.23
C ALA A 115 -7.47 15.39 28.17
N LYS A 116 -7.59 14.66 29.29
CA LYS A 116 -8.58 14.92 30.35
C LYS A 116 -10.03 15.07 29.82
N GLY A 117 -10.41 14.25 28.84
CA GLY A 117 -11.75 14.28 28.23
C GLY A 117 -11.99 15.44 27.28
N THR A 118 -10.96 16.20 26.90
CA THR A 118 -11.02 17.24 25.86
C THR A 118 -10.26 16.80 24.62
N VAL A 119 -10.67 17.30 23.46
CA VAL A 119 -10.00 17.04 22.18
C VAL A 119 -9.71 18.36 21.48
N THR A 120 -8.47 18.54 21.03
CA THR A 120 -8.06 19.69 20.21
C THR A 120 -7.45 19.24 18.90
N TYR A 121 -7.76 19.94 17.82
CA TYR A 121 -7.22 19.70 16.48
C TYR A 121 -6.23 20.79 16.06
N ARG A 122 -5.21 20.42 15.30
CA ARG A 122 -4.37 21.34 14.52
C ARG A 122 -3.81 20.63 13.30
N SER A 123 -3.43 21.39 12.28
CA SER A 123 -2.68 20.89 11.13
C SER A 123 -1.61 21.87 10.66
N LYS A 124 -0.57 21.35 10.01
CA LYS A 124 0.50 22.14 9.41
C LYS A 124 1.16 21.42 8.25
N PHE A 125 1.44 22.14 7.16
CA PHE A 125 2.21 21.61 6.06
C PHE A 125 3.65 21.31 6.48
N LEU A 126 4.14 20.13 6.09
CA LEU A 126 5.54 19.78 6.30
C LEU A 126 6.40 20.69 5.44
N GLN A 127 7.33 21.40 6.08
CA GLN A 127 8.21 22.37 5.43
C GLN A 127 9.40 21.66 4.76
N SER A 128 9.11 20.70 3.87
CA SER A 128 10.10 19.99 3.08
C SER A 128 10.75 20.91 2.04
N ASP A 129 11.91 20.50 1.52
CA ASP A 129 12.60 21.26 0.48
C ASP A 129 11.74 21.41 -0.78
N THR A 130 10.99 20.36 -1.15
CA THR A 130 10.00 20.44 -2.25
C THR A 130 8.93 21.48 -1.94
N TYR A 131 8.31 21.45 -0.75
CA TYR A 131 7.24 22.39 -0.39
C TYR A 131 7.74 23.83 -0.44
N LYS A 132 8.92 24.10 0.14
CA LYS A 132 9.56 25.42 0.14
C LYS A 132 9.90 25.89 -1.28
N ALA A 133 10.52 25.04 -2.09
CA ALA A 133 10.92 25.37 -3.45
C ALA A 133 9.72 25.68 -4.36
N ASN A 134 8.67 24.84 -4.29
CA ASN A 134 7.44 25.05 -5.06
C ASN A 134 6.67 26.28 -4.59
N SER A 135 6.62 26.55 -3.27
CA SER A 135 6.00 27.75 -2.70
C SER A 135 6.72 29.02 -3.14
N ALA A 136 8.06 29.05 -3.05
CA ALA A 136 8.86 30.21 -3.41
C ALA A 136 8.73 30.59 -4.89
N LYS A 137 8.58 29.60 -5.78
CA LYS A 137 8.42 29.81 -7.23
C LYS A 137 6.97 29.82 -7.71
N ASN A 138 6.02 29.57 -6.80
CA ASN A 138 4.59 29.40 -7.08
C ASN A 138 4.29 28.50 -8.30
N ARG A 139 5.05 27.40 -8.43
CA ARG A 139 4.95 26.42 -9.53
C ARG A 139 5.61 25.10 -9.13
N ILE A 140 5.33 23.99 -9.82
CA ILE A 140 5.95 22.70 -9.51
C ILE A 140 7.34 22.63 -10.15
N VAL A 141 8.39 22.69 -9.33
CA VAL A 141 9.79 22.68 -9.78
C VAL A 141 10.56 21.41 -9.45
N MET A 142 10.00 20.54 -8.61
CA MET A 142 10.52 19.20 -8.31
C MET A 142 9.55 18.16 -8.83
N SER A 143 10.06 17.15 -9.55
CA SER A 143 9.25 16.02 -10.00
C SER A 143 8.94 15.09 -8.83
N GLU A 144 7.72 14.59 -8.77
CA GLU A 144 7.24 13.63 -7.76
C GLU A 144 6.88 12.29 -8.44
N PHE A 145 6.18 11.41 -7.73
CA PHE A 145 5.90 10.04 -8.15
C PHE A 145 5.19 9.95 -9.52
N GLY A 146 4.09 10.66 -9.70
CA GLY A 146 3.28 10.70 -10.93
C GLY A 146 3.33 12.01 -11.71
N THR A 147 4.07 13.01 -11.23
CA THR A 147 4.10 14.36 -11.83
C THR A 147 5.53 14.78 -12.17
N LEU A 148 5.76 15.09 -13.45
CA LEU A 148 7.01 15.66 -13.91
C LEU A 148 6.99 17.19 -13.71
N ALA A 149 8.03 17.74 -13.08
CA ALA A 149 8.20 19.19 -13.00
C ALA A 149 8.42 19.81 -14.39
N LEU A 150 7.85 20.98 -14.61
CA LEU A 150 8.03 21.70 -15.85
C LEU A 150 9.43 22.37 -15.90
N PRO A 151 10.14 22.33 -17.04
CA PRO A 151 11.41 23.02 -17.22
C PRO A 151 11.30 24.49 -16.82
N ASP A 152 12.37 25.06 -16.28
CA ASP A 152 12.38 26.45 -15.85
C ASP A 152 12.08 27.38 -17.05
N PRO A 153 11.00 28.17 -17.00
CA PRO A 153 10.64 29.06 -18.10
C PRO A 153 11.68 30.17 -18.29
N CYS A 154 12.43 30.52 -17.25
CA CYS A 154 13.50 31.52 -17.29
C CYS A 154 14.81 30.98 -17.87
N LYS A 155 14.97 29.65 -17.96
CA LYS A 155 16.12 29.01 -18.63
C LYS A 155 15.95 29.07 -20.15
N ASN A 156 17.04 29.35 -20.86
CA ASN A 156 17.06 29.29 -22.33
C ASN A 156 16.96 27.84 -22.85
N VAL A 157 16.74 27.64 -24.15
CA VAL A 157 16.51 26.30 -24.74
C VAL A 157 17.64 25.32 -24.43
N PHE A 158 18.90 25.79 -24.43
CA PHE A 158 20.07 24.98 -24.13
C PHE A 158 20.15 24.60 -22.64
N GLU A 159 19.89 25.55 -21.73
CA GLU A 159 19.83 25.30 -20.29
C GLU A 159 18.66 24.40 -19.89
N ARG A 160 17.50 24.52 -20.58
CA ARG A 160 16.38 23.60 -20.41
C ARG A 160 16.78 22.19 -20.86
N PHE A 161 17.51 22.05 -21.96
CA PHE A 161 18.04 20.76 -22.40
C PHE A 161 19.05 20.19 -21.38
N MET A 162 20.01 20.99 -20.91
CA MET A 162 21.01 20.59 -19.91
C MET A 162 20.38 20.17 -18.57
N SER A 163 19.32 20.86 -18.13
CA SER A 163 18.59 20.52 -16.89
C SER A 163 17.93 19.13 -16.90
N ARG A 164 17.71 18.53 -18.08
CA ARG A 164 17.24 17.14 -18.20
C ARG A 164 18.31 16.12 -17.83
N PHE A 165 19.58 16.52 -17.82
CA PHE A 165 20.75 15.69 -17.45
C PHE A 165 21.22 15.96 -16.02
N GLU A 166 20.66 16.95 -15.30
CA GLU A 166 20.85 17.10 -13.86
C GLU A 166 20.27 15.88 -13.13
N LEU A 167 21.11 15.21 -12.34
CA LEU A 167 20.71 14.11 -11.47
C LEU A 167 19.46 14.52 -10.65
N PRO A 168 18.50 13.62 -10.43
CA PRO A 168 17.37 13.94 -9.55
C PRO A 168 17.92 14.35 -8.19
N GLY A 169 17.71 15.62 -7.82
CA GLY A 169 17.83 16.03 -6.41
C GLY A 169 16.87 15.18 -5.58
N LYS A 170 17.14 15.04 -4.27
CA LYS A 170 16.25 14.33 -3.34
C LYS A 170 14.89 15.06 -3.31
N ALA A 171 13.94 14.63 -4.13
CA ALA A 171 12.55 15.04 -4.00
C ALA A 171 12.00 14.40 -2.72
N ALA A 172 11.61 15.23 -1.77
CA ALA A 172 11.02 14.82 -0.49
C ALA A 172 9.66 15.52 -0.31
N GLY A 173 8.89 15.66 -1.40
CA GLY A 173 7.57 16.29 -1.37
C GLY A 173 6.52 15.37 -0.77
N PHE A 174 6.52 14.11 -1.18
CA PHE A 174 5.59 13.11 -0.67
C PHE A 174 6.04 12.50 0.66
N SER A 175 5.23 12.68 1.70
CA SER A 175 5.37 11.99 2.99
C SER A 175 4.03 11.40 3.37
N TYR A 176 4.03 10.12 3.73
CA TYR A 176 2.79 9.36 3.94
C TYR A 176 2.76 8.60 5.26
N LYS A 177 3.84 8.58 6.04
CA LYS A 177 3.89 7.94 7.37
C LYS A 177 4.80 8.71 8.32
N VAL A 178 4.42 8.73 9.60
CA VAL A 178 5.25 9.25 10.70
C VAL A 178 5.75 8.04 11.50
N ILE A 179 7.07 7.96 11.69
CA ILE A 179 7.71 6.95 12.54
C ILE A 179 8.60 7.63 13.57
N ARG A 180 8.81 6.96 14.71
CA ARG A 180 9.78 7.39 15.73
C ARG A 180 11.03 6.54 15.58
N VAL A 181 12.17 7.19 15.36
CA VAL A 181 13.49 6.57 15.43
C VAL A 181 14.16 7.06 16.72
N PRO A 182 14.55 6.17 17.65
CA PRO A 182 15.31 6.57 18.83
C PRO A 182 16.67 7.15 18.42
N PRO A 183 17.05 8.34 18.90
CA PRO A 183 18.35 8.91 18.56
C PRO A 183 19.48 8.16 19.28
N GLU A 184 20.55 7.80 18.56
CA GLU A 184 21.82 7.36 19.17
C GLU A 184 22.75 8.54 19.53
N LYS A 185 22.55 9.70 18.88
CA LYS A 185 23.27 10.96 19.13
C LYS A 185 22.28 12.10 19.29
N VAL A 186 22.70 13.17 19.97
CA VAL A 186 21.88 14.36 20.23
C VAL A 186 21.69 15.24 18.99
N ASP A 187 22.51 15.04 17.94
CA ASP A 187 22.40 15.81 16.70
C ASP A 187 21.08 15.51 15.98
N LEU A 188 20.26 16.55 15.81
CA LEU A 188 18.91 16.48 15.28
C LEU A 188 18.88 16.30 13.75
N GLU A 189 20.00 16.48 13.06
CA GLU A 189 20.06 16.36 11.59
C GLU A 189 20.32 14.93 11.10
N GLU A 190 20.99 14.08 11.90
CA GLU A 190 21.27 12.68 11.54
C GLU A 190 20.23 11.69 12.12
N THR A 191 19.11 11.55 11.42
CA THR A 191 17.94 10.79 11.91
C THR A 191 18.05 9.26 11.84
N ILE A 192 19.06 8.72 11.16
CA ILE A 192 19.28 7.26 11.00
C ILE A 192 20.72 6.83 11.36
N HIS A 193 21.42 7.64 12.15
CA HIS A 193 22.74 7.26 12.66
C HIS A 193 22.68 5.89 13.35
N GLY A 194 23.66 5.03 13.08
CA GLY A 194 23.70 3.66 13.61
C GLY A 194 22.96 2.62 12.76
N ALA A 195 22.24 3.05 11.70
CA ALA A 195 21.61 2.12 10.78
C ALA A 195 22.66 1.24 10.06
N GLN A 196 22.35 -0.05 9.96
CA GLN A 196 23.20 -1.07 9.35
C GLN A 196 22.40 -1.91 8.36
N VAL A 197 23.06 -2.31 7.27
CA VAL A 197 22.47 -3.17 6.26
C VAL A 197 22.48 -4.60 6.79
N ILE A 198 21.30 -5.14 7.10
CA ILE A 198 21.15 -6.53 7.58
C ILE A 198 21.37 -7.53 6.45
N CYS A 199 20.78 -7.29 5.27
CA CYS A 199 20.89 -8.20 4.13
C CYS A 199 20.79 -7.44 2.80
N SER A 200 21.28 -8.06 1.73
CA SER A 200 21.10 -7.59 0.35
C SER A 200 20.55 -8.72 -0.52
N ILE A 201 19.42 -8.47 -1.18
CA ILE A 201 18.77 -9.45 -2.05
C ILE A 201 18.83 -8.92 -3.47
N ALA A 202 19.44 -9.69 -4.37
CA ALA A 202 19.43 -9.34 -5.79
C ALA A 202 18.03 -9.57 -6.38
N PRO A 203 17.51 -8.65 -7.21
CA PRO A 203 16.25 -8.87 -7.90
C PRO A 203 16.37 -10.06 -8.87
N THR A 204 15.28 -10.80 -9.06
CA THR A 204 15.28 -11.96 -9.95
C THR A 204 15.59 -11.55 -11.40
N GLU A 205 15.15 -10.36 -11.83
CA GLU A 205 15.53 -9.75 -13.11
C GLU A 205 16.48 -8.58 -12.89
N LYS A 206 17.67 -8.66 -13.48
CA LYS A 206 18.70 -7.62 -13.37
C LYS A 206 18.20 -6.32 -14.00
N GLY A 207 18.25 -5.24 -13.23
CA GLY A 207 17.79 -3.92 -13.68
C GLY A 207 16.27 -3.69 -13.62
N LYS A 208 15.51 -4.69 -13.15
CA LYS A 208 14.07 -4.58 -12.88
C LYS A 208 13.68 -5.11 -11.49
N PRO A 209 14.07 -4.42 -10.41
CA PRO A 209 13.57 -4.75 -9.08
C PRO A 209 12.05 -4.63 -9.01
N SER A 210 11.45 -5.34 -8.06
CA SER A 210 10.03 -5.15 -7.73
C SER A 210 9.83 -3.84 -6.96
N TYR A 211 8.65 -3.26 -7.05
CA TYR A 211 8.18 -2.20 -6.17
C TYR A 211 7.80 -2.81 -4.82
N TYR A 212 8.35 -2.28 -3.73
CA TYR A 212 8.07 -2.70 -2.36
C TYR A 212 7.47 -1.53 -1.58
N HIS A 213 6.28 -1.72 -1.01
CA HIS A 213 5.64 -0.73 -0.14
C HIS A 213 5.74 -1.08 1.34
N SER A 214 5.73 -2.38 1.66
CA SER A 214 5.96 -2.94 2.99
C SER A 214 6.65 -4.31 2.88
N PHE A 215 7.03 -4.87 4.03
CA PHE A 215 7.65 -6.19 4.15
C PHE A 215 7.15 -6.89 5.42
N GLY A 216 7.24 -8.22 5.47
CA GLY A 216 6.90 -9.00 6.66
C GLY A 216 8.07 -9.12 7.63
N MET A 217 7.80 -9.14 8.93
CA MET A 217 8.82 -9.35 9.95
C MET A 217 8.28 -10.19 11.10
N THR A 218 9.04 -11.20 11.50
CA THR A 218 8.76 -12.05 12.66
C THR A 218 9.83 -11.86 13.74
N ARG A 219 9.82 -12.71 14.77
CA ARG A 219 10.86 -12.72 15.79
C ARG A 219 12.24 -12.97 15.19
N ASN A 220 12.35 -13.89 14.24
CA ASN A 220 13.63 -14.37 13.71
C ASN A 220 13.82 -14.08 12.22
N TYR A 221 12.78 -13.71 11.47
CA TYR A 221 12.86 -13.59 10.01
C TYR A 221 12.35 -12.25 9.47
N ILE A 222 12.92 -11.85 8.32
CA ILE A 222 12.43 -10.77 7.46
C ILE A 222 11.93 -11.41 6.16
N ILE A 223 10.76 -10.99 5.69
CA ILE A 223 10.10 -11.54 4.49
C ILE A 223 9.90 -10.43 3.47
N PHE A 224 10.61 -10.52 2.35
CA PHE A 224 10.41 -9.63 1.20
C PHE A 224 9.54 -10.30 0.15
N ILE A 225 8.52 -9.57 -0.33
CA ILE A 225 7.56 -10.06 -1.34
C ILE A 225 7.96 -9.48 -2.69
N GLU A 226 8.75 -10.22 -3.48
CA GLU A 226 9.10 -9.82 -4.84
C GLU A 226 7.90 -10.06 -5.76
N GLN A 227 7.05 -9.03 -5.87
CA GLN A 227 5.80 -9.04 -6.62
C GLN A 227 6.00 -8.68 -8.11
N PRO A 228 5.03 -8.99 -9.00
CA PRO A 228 5.08 -8.70 -10.43
C PRO A 228 4.84 -7.20 -10.77
N LEU A 229 5.03 -6.29 -9.82
CA LEU A 229 5.01 -4.86 -10.05
C LEU A 229 6.46 -4.37 -10.22
N LYS A 230 6.95 -4.40 -11.46
CA LYS A 230 8.38 -4.23 -11.79
C LYS A 230 8.74 -2.78 -12.05
N MET A 231 9.90 -2.36 -11.57
CA MET A 231 10.47 -1.03 -11.76
C MET A 231 11.61 -1.08 -12.76
N ASN A 232 11.40 -0.59 -13.98
CA ASN A 232 12.43 -0.57 -15.00
C ASN A 232 13.41 0.59 -14.76
N LEU A 233 14.58 0.28 -14.18
CA LEU A 233 15.55 1.30 -13.76
C LEU A 233 16.08 2.13 -14.94
N TRP A 234 16.18 1.56 -16.14
CA TRP A 234 16.58 2.30 -17.34
C TRP A 234 15.51 3.33 -17.74
N LYS A 235 14.23 2.94 -17.74
CA LYS A 235 13.12 3.87 -18.00
C LYS A 235 13.07 4.99 -16.96
N ILE A 236 13.28 4.66 -15.69
CA ILE A 236 13.31 5.62 -14.57
C ILE A 236 14.49 6.58 -14.72
N ALA A 237 15.71 6.07 -14.95
CA ALA A 237 16.91 6.89 -15.12
C ALA A 237 16.80 7.86 -16.32
N THR A 238 16.09 7.46 -17.38
CA THR A 238 15.87 8.27 -18.60
C THR A 238 14.57 9.09 -18.57
N SER A 239 13.81 9.08 -17.46
CA SER A 239 12.47 9.69 -17.34
C SER A 239 12.44 11.18 -17.72
N LYS A 240 13.31 12.00 -17.12
CA LYS A 240 13.41 13.44 -17.40
C LYS A 240 13.68 13.74 -18.89
N ILE A 241 14.58 12.98 -19.51
CA ILE A 241 14.95 13.15 -20.93
C ILE A 241 13.74 12.81 -21.83
N ARG A 242 12.96 11.80 -21.42
CA ARG A 242 11.78 11.32 -22.16
C ARG A 242 10.50 12.11 -21.87
N GLY A 243 10.55 13.10 -20.96
CA GLY A 243 9.37 13.84 -20.54
C GLY A 243 8.34 12.94 -19.83
N LYS A 244 8.80 11.97 -19.05
CA LYS A 244 7.98 10.97 -18.34
C LYS A 244 8.16 11.10 -16.83
N ALA A 245 7.13 10.75 -16.07
CA ALA A 245 7.18 10.71 -14.60
C ALA A 245 7.88 9.42 -14.11
N PHE A 246 8.14 9.34 -12.80
CA PHE A 246 8.73 8.14 -12.20
C PHE A 246 7.82 6.91 -12.35
N LEU A 247 6.51 7.11 -12.14
CA LEU A 247 5.48 6.07 -12.29
C LEU A 247 5.48 5.40 -13.66
N ASP A 248 5.82 6.11 -14.75
CA ASP A 248 5.92 5.54 -16.11
C ASP A 248 7.00 4.44 -16.24
N GLY A 249 7.90 4.35 -15.25
CA GLY A 249 8.91 3.30 -15.15
C GLY A 249 8.42 2.03 -14.44
N ILE A 250 7.22 2.03 -13.87
CA ILE A 250 6.64 0.90 -13.12
C ILE A 250 5.59 0.20 -14.00
N SER A 251 5.62 -1.14 -14.03
CA SER A 251 4.66 -1.93 -14.80
C SER A 251 4.24 -3.20 -14.10
N TRP A 252 2.96 -3.55 -14.23
CA TRP A 252 2.43 -4.85 -13.87
C TRP A 252 2.80 -5.91 -14.92
N GLU A 253 3.48 -6.97 -14.50
CA GLU A 253 4.00 -8.06 -15.33
C GLU A 253 3.42 -9.41 -14.85
N PRO A 254 2.13 -9.71 -15.14
CA PRO A 254 1.42 -10.86 -14.59
C PRO A 254 1.98 -12.23 -15.01
N GLN A 255 2.82 -12.27 -16.04
CA GLN A 255 3.56 -13.47 -16.44
C GLN A 255 4.62 -13.89 -15.41
N CYS A 256 5.05 -12.99 -14.53
CA CYS A 256 5.98 -13.29 -13.45
C CYS A 256 5.22 -13.77 -12.22
N ASN A 257 5.67 -14.87 -11.61
CA ASN A 257 5.16 -15.31 -10.31
C ASN A 257 5.62 -14.36 -9.18
N THR A 258 4.84 -14.28 -8.11
CA THR A 258 5.29 -13.64 -6.86
C THR A 258 6.27 -14.56 -6.16
N ARG A 259 7.38 -14.02 -5.65
CA ARG A 259 8.38 -14.77 -4.87
C ARG A 259 8.49 -14.22 -3.46
N PHE A 260 8.53 -15.11 -2.46
CA PHE A 260 8.83 -14.73 -1.09
C PHE A 260 10.30 -15.04 -0.78
N HIS A 261 11.03 -14.02 -0.32
CA HIS A 261 12.39 -14.16 0.18
C HIS A 261 12.35 -14.15 1.69
N VAL A 262 12.85 -15.20 2.33
CA VAL A 262 12.91 -15.30 3.81
C VAL A 262 14.36 -15.16 4.24
N VAL A 263 14.64 -14.15 5.04
CA VAL A 263 15.98 -13.83 5.54
C VAL A 263 16.01 -14.06 7.04
N ASP A 264 17.01 -14.77 7.52
CA ASP A 264 17.32 -14.82 8.95
C ASP A 264 17.75 -13.43 9.42
N LYS A 265 16.97 -12.84 10.32
CA LYS A 265 17.15 -11.46 10.78
C LYS A 265 18.42 -11.26 11.58
N HIS A 266 18.94 -12.31 12.22
CA HIS A 266 20.10 -12.24 13.10
C HIS A 266 21.40 -12.40 12.32
N THR A 267 21.41 -13.26 11.30
CA THR A 267 22.60 -13.51 10.47
C THR A 267 22.62 -12.71 9.17
N GLY A 268 21.47 -12.17 8.74
CA GLY A 268 21.31 -11.54 7.44
C GLY A 268 21.28 -12.53 6.27
N GLN A 269 21.32 -13.84 6.56
CA GLN A 269 21.39 -14.87 5.54
C GLN A 269 20.03 -15.12 4.89
N LEU A 270 19.98 -15.10 3.56
CA LEU A 270 18.82 -15.55 2.79
C LEU A 270 18.68 -17.07 2.92
N LEU A 271 17.51 -17.53 3.36
CA LEU A 271 17.20 -18.95 3.44
C LEU A 271 17.07 -19.58 2.05
N PRO A 272 17.42 -20.87 1.88
CA PRO A 272 17.43 -21.52 0.57
C PRO A 272 16.03 -21.81 0.00
N GLY A 273 14.97 -21.69 0.81
CA GLY A 273 13.60 -21.94 0.39
C GLY A 273 13.18 -21.06 -0.80
N ARG A 274 12.77 -21.70 -1.89
CA ARG A 274 12.34 -21.05 -3.15
C ARG A 274 10.82 -20.97 -3.21
N TYR A 275 10.23 -20.06 -2.44
CA TYR A 275 8.77 -19.92 -2.31
C TYR A 275 8.17 -19.06 -3.43
N TYR A 276 7.21 -19.61 -4.16
CA TYR A 276 6.51 -18.92 -5.25
C TYR A 276 5.00 -19.00 -5.07
N SER A 277 4.28 -18.00 -5.58
CA SER A 277 2.82 -18.03 -5.69
C SER A 277 2.36 -17.43 -7.00
N LYS A 278 1.05 -17.56 -7.25
CA LYS A 278 0.38 -16.82 -8.32
C LYS A 278 0.69 -15.31 -8.21
N PRO A 279 0.75 -14.59 -9.34
CA PRO A 279 0.95 -13.15 -9.34
C PRO A 279 -0.13 -12.43 -8.53
N PHE A 280 0.29 -11.52 -7.65
CA PHE A 280 -0.58 -10.57 -6.95
C PHE A 280 0.20 -9.29 -6.62
N VAL A 281 -0.50 -8.21 -6.31
CA VAL A 281 0.09 -6.99 -5.71
C VAL A 281 -0.37 -6.87 -4.26
N ALA A 282 0.55 -6.50 -3.37
CA ALA A 282 0.24 -6.11 -2.01
C ALA A 282 0.97 -4.81 -1.67
N PHE A 283 0.23 -3.83 -1.17
CA PHE A 283 0.83 -2.65 -0.55
C PHE A 283 1.15 -2.93 0.91
N HIS A 284 0.15 -3.37 1.67
CA HIS A 284 0.25 -3.50 3.11
C HIS A 284 0.26 -4.97 3.55
N GLN A 285 1.30 -5.29 4.31
CA GLN A 285 1.33 -6.47 5.17
C GLN A 285 0.44 -6.23 6.40
N ILE A 286 -0.31 -7.26 6.80
CA ILE A 286 -1.17 -7.24 7.98
C ILE A 286 -0.35 -7.64 9.20
N ASN A 287 0.18 -8.88 9.20
CA ASN A 287 1.09 -9.38 10.22
C ASN A 287 1.92 -10.56 9.66
N ALA A 288 2.99 -10.93 10.35
CA ALA A 288 3.75 -12.13 10.07
C ALA A 288 4.18 -12.77 11.40
N PHE A 289 4.22 -14.10 11.49
CA PHE A 289 4.62 -14.79 12.71
C PHE A 289 5.18 -16.18 12.40
N GLU A 290 5.75 -16.83 13.42
CA GLU A 290 6.31 -18.18 13.33
C GLU A 290 5.41 -19.16 14.10
N ASP A 291 5.14 -20.33 13.52
CA ASP A 291 4.46 -21.44 14.18
C ASP A 291 4.90 -22.77 13.56
N GLN A 292 5.18 -23.78 14.40
CA GLN A 292 5.56 -25.15 14.01
C GLN A 292 6.57 -25.26 12.85
N GLY A 293 7.64 -24.45 12.86
CA GLY A 293 8.68 -24.49 11.83
C GLY A 293 8.28 -23.83 10.50
N CYS A 294 7.22 -23.04 10.49
CA CYS A 294 6.80 -22.22 9.36
C CYS A 294 6.80 -20.74 9.72
N VAL A 295 7.02 -19.89 8.71
CA VAL A 295 6.62 -18.49 8.74
C VAL A 295 5.24 -18.35 8.11
N ILE A 296 4.33 -17.67 8.81
CA ILE A 296 3.00 -17.32 8.33
C ILE A 296 3.02 -15.83 8.01
N ILE A 297 2.52 -15.44 6.84
CA ILE A 297 2.42 -14.04 6.43
C ILE A 297 1.03 -13.72 5.91
N ASP A 298 0.42 -12.69 6.48
CA ASP A 298 -0.90 -12.20 6.12
C ASP A 298 -0.78 -10.85 5.40
N LEU A 299 -1.42 -10.71 4.25
CA LEU A 299 -1.27 -9.59 3.32
C LEU A 299 -2.63 -9.13 2.78
N CYS A 300 -2.79 -7.83 2.55
CA CYS A 300 -3.86 -7.31 1.70
C CYS A 300 -3.43 -7.44 0.23
N CYS A 301 -4.07 -8.32 -0.53
CA CYS A 301 -3.67 -8.70 -1.88
C CYS A 301 -4.70 -8.34 -2.96
N GLN A 302 -4.21 -7.81 -4.07
CA GLN A 302 -4.96 -7.55 -5.31
C GLN A 302 -4.48 -8.48 -6.43
N ASP A 303 -5.40 -8.98 -7.25
CA ASP A 303 -5.07 -9.89 -8.37
C ASP A 303 -4.58 -9.16 -9.64
N ASN A 304 -4.50 -7.83 -9.62
CA ASN A 304 -3.90 -7.05 -10.69
C ASN A 304 -3.12 -5.86 -10.12
N GLY A 305 -2.16 -5.34 -10.89
CA GLY A 305 -1.31 -4.21 -10.48
C GLY A 305 -1.72 -2.85 -11.05
N ARG A 306 -3.00 -2.67 -11.44
CA ARG A 306 -3.47 -1.45 -12.12
C ARG A 306 -3.80 -0.30 -11.17
N ILE A 307 -3.76 -0.54 -9.87
CA ILE A 307 -4.14 0.40 -8.82
C ILE A 307 -3.36 1.73 -8.86
N LEU A 308 -2.09 1.72 -9.29
CA LEU A 308 -1.32 2.97 -9.48
C LEU A 308 -1.84 3.82 -10.65
N GLU A 309 -2.48 3.21 -11.66
CA GLU A 309 -3.15 3.95 -12.74
C GLU A 309 -4.50 4.50 -12.26
N VAL A 310 -5.18 3.78 -11.37
CA VAL A 310 -6.47 4.17 -10.79
C VAL A 310 -6.33 5.44 -9.95
N TYR A 311 -5.24 5.57 -9.16
CA TYR A 311 -5.02 6.70 -8.25
C TYR A 311 -4.47 7.99 -8.88
N GLN A 312 -4.58 8.13 -10.20
CA GLN A 312 -4.49 9.42 -10.87
C GLN A 312 -5.63 10.34 -10.39
N LEU A 313 -5.33 11.58 -10.02
CA LEU A 313 -6.31 12.56 -9.52
C LEU A 313 -7.44 12.80 -10.53
N GLN A 314 -7.15 12.73 -11.83
CA GLN A 314 -8.17 12.84 -12.87
C GLN A 314 -9.21 11.72 -12.83
N ASN A 315 -8.84 10.52 -12.35
CA ASN A 315 -9.74 9.40 -12.19
C ASN A 315 -10.53 9.53 -10.89
N LEU A 316 -9.84 9.86 -9.78
CA LEU A 316 -10.46 10.00 -8.47
C LEU A 316 -11.44 11.19 -8.36
N ARG A 317 -11.28 12.21 -9.22
CA ARG A 317 -12.16 13.38 -9.28
C ARG A 317 -13.30 13.26 -10.30
N LYS A 318 -13.51 12.08 -10.90
CA LYS A 318 -14.69 11.81 -11.75
C LYS A 318 -15.97 11.75 -10.91
N ALA A 319 -17.10 11.86 -11.59
CA ALA A 319 -18.44 11.71 -11.03
C ALA A 319 -19.35 10.94 -12.02
N GLY A 320 -20.48 10.44 -11.52
CA GLY A 320 -21.45 9.67 -12.31
C GLY A 320 -20.83 8.42 -12.95
N GLU A 321 -21.31 8.05 -14.13
CA GLU A 321 -20.89 6.83 -14.84
C GLU A 321 -19.36 6.73 -15.03
N GLY A 322 -18.68 7.86 -15.20
CA GLY A 322 -17.22 7.88 -15.36
C GLY A 322 -16.47 7.42 -14.10
N LEU A 323 -17.01 7.68 -12.91
CA LEU A 323 -16.46 7.21 -11.64
C LEU A 323 -16.76 5.72 -11.46
N ASP A 324 -17.98 5.29 -11.76
CA ASP A 324 -18.40 3.89 -11.68
C ASP A 324 -17.52 3.00 -12.58
N GLN A 325 -17.22 3.45 -13.80
CA GLN A 325 -16.32 2.73 -14.71
C GLN A 325 -14.92 2.56 -14.13
N VAL A 326 -14.37 3.60 -13.50
CA VAL A 326 -13.04 3.52 -12.85
C VAL A 326 -13.08 2.52 -11.71
N TYR A 327 -14.04 2.64 -10.79
CA TYR A 327 -14.18 1.74 -9.65
C TYR A 327 -14.34 0.29 -10.07
N ASN A 328 -15.24 0.00 -11.02
CA ASN A 328 -15.47 -1.36 -11.51
C ASN A 328 -14.25 -1.96 -12.24
N SER A 329 -13.29 -1.13 -12.67
CA SER A 329 -12.02 -1.58 -13.28
C SER A 329 -10.88 -1.79 -12.27
N ALA A 330 -11.03 -1.30 -11.04
CA ALA A 330 -10.00 -1.36 -10.01
C ALA A 330 -9.89 -2.78 -9.42
N GLY A 331 -8.66 -3.18 -9.08
CA GLY A 331 -8.42 -4.40 -8.32
C GLY A 331 -8.92 -4.23 -6.88
N LYS A 332 -9.71 -5.18 -6.38
CA LYS A 332 -10.09 -5.25 -4.97
C LYS A 332 -8.98 -5.92 -4.18
N SER A 333 -8.75 -5.46 -2.96
CA SER A 333 -7.74 -6.01 -2.05
C SER A 333 -8.42 -6.92 -1.01
N PHE A 334 -7.89 -8.13 -0.83
CA PHE A 334 -8.43 -9.12 0.12
C PHE A 334 -7.35 -9.67 1.04
N PRO A 335 -7.66 -9.96 2.31
CA PRO A 335 -6.69 -10.46 3.26
C PRO A 335 -6.40 -11.94 2.99
N ARG A 336 -5.14 -12.24 2.67
CA ARG A 336 -4.66 -13.58 2.31
C ARG A 336 -3.51 -14.02 3.19
N ARG A 337 -3.57 -15.27 3.63
CA ARG A 337 -2.54 -15.94 4.44
C ARG A 337 -1.70 -16.87 3.58
N PHE A 338 -0.39 -16.75 3.67
CA PHE A 338 0.58 -17.67 3.08
C PHE A 338 1.41 -18.34 4.17
N VAL A 339 1.83 -19.58 3.92
CA VAL A 339 2.66 -20.38 4.83
C VAL A 339 3.96 -20.76 4.14
N LEU A 340 5.09 -20.48 4.78
CA LEU A 340 6.45 -20.67 4.27
C LEU A 340 7.21 -21.63 5.21
N PRO A 341 7.25 -22.95 4.92
CA PRO A 341 7.98 -23.92 5.74
C PRO A 341 9.49 -23.66 5.73
N LEU A 342 10.11 -23.48 6.90
CA LEU A 342 11.51 -23.05 7.03
C LEU A 342 12.50 -24.18 6.72
N ASN A 343 12.15 -25.42 7.11
CA ASN A 343 13.00 -26.59 6.96
C ASN A 343 12.46 -27.51 5.86
N VAL A 344 12.87 -27.28 4.61
CA VAL A 344 12.51 -28.15 3.49
C VAL A 344 13.66 -29.10 3.18
N SER A 345 13.47 -30.38 3.53
CA SER A 345 14.44 -31.44 3.22
C SER A 345 14.59 -31.62 1.71
N LEU A 346 15.82 -31.87 1.25
CA LEU A 346 16.09 -32.27 -0.14
C LEU A 346 15.29 -33.52 -0.52
N ASN A 347 15.06 -34.42 0.43
CA ASN A 347 14.31 -35.66 0.26
C ASN A 347 12.81 -35.51 0.53
N ALA A 348 12.32 -34.28 0.78
CA ALA A 348 10.89 -34.05 0.97
C ALA A 348 10.12 -34.49 -0.30
N PRO A 349 9.00 -35.22 -0.15
CA PRO A 349 8.22 -35.72 -1.27
C PRO A 349 7.69 -34.59 -2.14
N GLU A 350 7.71 -34.80 -3.46
CA GLU A 350 7.08 -33.91 -4.43
C GLU A 350 5.56 -34.05 -4.37
N GLY A 351 4.83 -32.95 -4.59
CA GLY A 351 3.37 -32.96 -4.63
C GLY A 351 2.68 -32.93 -3.26
N ASP A 352 3.39 -33.25 -2.18
CA ASP A 352 2.85 -33.17 -0.81
C ASP A 352 2.89 -31.75 -0.25
N ASN A 353 1.89 -31.42 0.58
CA ASN A 353 1.87 -30.18 1.34
C ASN A 353 2.90 -30.26 2.48
N LEU A 354 3.88 -29.36 2.45
CA LEU A 354 4.95 -29.26 3.45
C LEU A 354 4.53 -28.49 4.71
N SER A 355 3.35 -27.85 4.71
CA SER A 355 2.82 -27.16 5.88
C SER A 355 2.25 -28.18 6.90
N PRO A 356 2.74 -28.21 8.15
CA PRO A 356 2.17 -29.04 9.21
C PRO A 356 0.96 -28.40 9.89
N LEU A 357 0.59 -27.17 9.53
CA LEU A 357 -0.40 -26.37 10.24
C LEU A 357 -1.82 -26.83 9.92
N SER A 358 -2.55 -27.31 10.95
CA SER A 358 -3.92 -27.83 10.81
C SER A 358 -5.02 -26.77 10.78
N TYR A 359 -4.73 -25.54 11.20
CA TYR A 359 -5.73 -24.46 11.36
C TYR A 359 -5.87 -23.55 10.14
N THR A 360 -5.14 -23.81 9.05
CA THR A 360 -5.09 -22.98 7.85
C THR A 360 -5.24 -23.86 6.62
N SER A 361 -5.99 -23.40 5.62
CA SER A 361 -6.05 -24.07 4.31
C SER A 361 -4.91 -23.69 3.36
N ALA A 362 -4.08 -22.71 3.73
CA ALA A 362 -2.89 -22.35 2.95
C ALA A 362 -1.92 -23.54 2.86
N SER A 363 -1.36 -23.74 1.67
CA SER A 363 -0.50 -24.89 1.39
C SER A 363 0.82 -24.46 0.76
N ALA A 364 1.85 -25.28 0.96
CA ALA A 364 3.19 -25.08 0.43
C ALA A 364 3.67 -26.40 -0.17
N VAL A 365 3.54 -26.57 -1.49
CA VAL A 365 3.76 -27.84 -2.17
C VAL A 365 5.07 -27.82 -2.96
N LYS A 366 5.96 -28.77 -2.67
CA LYS A 366 7.22 -28.91 -3.41
C LYS A 366 6.96 -29.36 -4.85
N GLN A 367 7.55 -28.65 -5.80
CA GLN A 367 7.52 -28.95 -7.22
C GLN A 367 8.78 -29.72 -7.65
N ALA A 368 8.72 -30.37 -8.81
CA ALA A 368 9.84 -31.15 -9.38
C ALA A 368 11.11 -30.31 -9.65
N ASP A 369 10.97 -29.00 -9.86
CA ASP A 369 12.10 -28.09 -10.06
C ASP A 369 12.72 -27.57 -8.74
N GLY A 370 12.27 -28.13 -7.61
CA GLY A 370 12.70 -27.77 -6.26
C GLY A 370 12.07 -26.48 -5.71
N THR A 371 11.17 -25.84 -6.45
CA THR A 371 10.40 -24.68 -5.93
C THR A 371 9.30 -25.14 -4.98
N ILE A 372 8.85 -24.22 -4.13
CA ILE A 372 7.76 -24.44 -3.17
C ILE A 372 6.60 -23.56 -3.59
N TRP A 373 5.56 -24.17 -4.14
CA TRP A 373 4.36 -23.48 -4.59
C TRP A 373 3.41 -23.21 -3.44
N CYS A 374 3.23 -21.94 -3.11
CA CYS A 374 2.45 -21.45 -1.99
C CYS A 374 1.06 -21.01 -2.46
N CYS A 375 0.03 -21.74 -2.05
CA CYS A 375 -1.37 -21.34 -2.22
C CYS A 375 -1.87 -20.67 -0.94
N HIS A 376 -2.59 -19.57 -1.08
CA HIS A 376 -3.10 -18.81 0.06
C HIS A 376 -4.39 -19.40 0.63
N GLU A 377 -4.65 -19.08 1.88
CA GLU A 377 -5.97 -19.09 2.50
C GLU A 377 -6.55 -17.67 2.47
N ASN A 378 -7.83 -17.51 2.14
CA ASN A 378 -8.55 -16.25 2.37
C ASN A 378 -8.94 -16.14 3.85
N LEU A 379 -8.68 -14.98 4.46
CA LEU A 379 -8.98 -14.70 5.87
C LEU A 379 -10.37 -14.08 6.07
N HIS A 380 -11.26 -14.26 5.10
CA HIS A 380 -12.61 -13.70 5.07
C HIS A 380 -13.58 -14.68 4.39
N GLN A 381 -14.88 -14.43 4.54
CA GLN A 381 -15.93 -15.10 3.78
C GLN A 381 -16.42 -14.21 2.62
N GLU A 382 -17.47 -14.62 1.91
CA GLU A 382 -18.02 -13.86 0.77
C GLU A 382 -18.61 -12.50 1.17
N ASP A 383 -18.82 -12.26 2.46
CA ASP A 383 -19.32 -10.99 3.02
C ASP A 383 -18.36 -9.81 2.80
N LEU A 384 -17.03 -10.01 2.91
CA LEU A 384 -16.06 -8.94 2.66
C LEU A 384 -16.05 -8.46 1.20
N GLU A 385 -16.48 -9.30 0.26
CA GLU A 385 -16.61 -8.92 -1.14
C GLU A 385 -17.65 -7.82 -1.37
N LYS A 386 -18.70 -7.79 -0.52
CA LYS A 386 -19.75 -6.76 -0.51
C LYS A 386 -19.23 -5.44 0.05
N GLU A 387 -18.17 -5.49 0.86
CA GLU A 387 -17.48 -4.33 1.41
C GLU A 387 -16.38 -3.78 0.48
N GLY A 388 -16.27 -4.33 -0.74
CA GLY A 388 -15.32 -3.85 -1.75
C GLY A 388 -13.86 -4.24 -1.49
N GLY A 389 -13.62 -5.14 -0.53
CA GLY A 389 -12.29 -5.50 -0.07
C GLY A 389 -11.85 -4.71 1.17
N ILE A 390 -10.58 -4.83 1.53
CA ILE A 390 -10.02 -4.20 2.73
C ILE A 390 -8.56 -3.78 2.52
N GLU A 391 -8.21 -2.60 2.99
CA GLU A 391 -6.85 -2.06 2.97
C GLU A 391 -6.58 -1.24 4.24
N PHE A 392 -5.36 -0.69 4.35
CA PHE A 392 -4.89 0.02 5.56
C PHE A 392 -5.00 -0.84 6.84
N PRO A 393 -4.43 -2.07 6.84
CA PRO A 393 -4.54 -2.97 7.97
C PRO A 393 -3.76 -2.44 9.19
N GLN A 394 -4.38 -2.59 10.35
CA GLN A 394 -3.83 -2.28 11.67
C GLN A 394 -4.15 -3.42 12.64
N ILE A 395 -3.27 -3.65 13.60
CA ILE A 395 -3.42 -4.65 14.67
C ILE A 395 -3.08 -4.01 16.01
N TYR A 396 -3.25 -4.73 17.11
CA TYR A 396 -2.58 -4.37 18.36
C TYR A 396 -1.05 -4.61 18.24
N TYR A 397 -0.40 -3.72 17.51
CA TYR A 397 0.98 -3.88 17.04
C TYR A 397 1.97 -4.05 18.20
N GLY A 398 1.81 -3.27 19.27
CA GLY A 398 2.72 -3.30 20.43
C GLY A 398 2.83 -4.64 21.15
N GLN A 399 1.82 -5.52 21.03
CA GLN A 399 1.86 -6.85 21.64
C GLN A 399 1.90 -8.00 20.63
N PHE A 400 1.23 -7.86 19.48
CA PHE A 400 0.96 -8.96 18.56
C PHE A 400 1.74 -8.88 17.24
N SER A 401 2.50 -7.81 16.97
CA SER A 401 3.41 -7.79 15.82
C SER A 401 4.45 -8.91 15.94
N GLY A 402 4.65 -9.69 14.88
CA GLY A 402 5.59 -10.81 14.89
C GLY A 402 5.07 -12.07 15.60
N LYS A 403 3.83 -12.06 16.12
CA LYS A 403 3.22 -13.14 16.90
C LYS A 403 1.89 -13.59 16.31
N LYS A 404 1.49 -14.82 16.64
CA LYS A 404 0.17 -15.35 16.31
C LYS A 404 -0.91 -14.45 16.94
N TYR A 405 -1.92 -14.12 16.16
CA TYR A 405 -2.92 -13.10 16.45
C TYR A 405 -4.28 -13.52 15.87
N ARG A 406 -5.35 -12.82 16.26
CA ARG A 406 -6.73 -13.10 15.88
C ARG A 406 -7.43 -11.92 15.20
N PHE A 407 -7.10 -10.68 15.53
CA PHE A 407 -7.84 -9.52 15.06
C PHE A 407 -6.95 -8.54 14.29
N PHE A 408 -7.48 -8.06 13.17
CA PHE A 408 -6.99 -6.85 12.54
C PHE A 408 -8.15 -5.94 12.15
N TYR A 409 -7.82 -4.69 11.87
CA TYR A 409 -8.74 -3.61 11.54
C TYR A 409 -8.30 -2.98 10.22
N GLY A 410 -9.22 -2.53 9.38
CA GLY A 410 -8.90 -1.86 8.12
C GLY A 410 -10.04 -1.01 7.59
N CYS A 411 -9.80 -0.34 6.47
CA CYS A 411 -10.83 0.39 5.73
C CYS A 411 -11.47 -0.53 4.69
N GLY A 412 -12.80 -0.54 4.59
CA GLY A 412 -13.52 -1.11 3.45
C GLY A 412 -13.53 -0.16 2.25
N PHE A 413 -13.59 -0.72 1.05
CA PHE A 413 -13.41 0.00 -0.22
C PHE A 413 -14.56 -0.25 -1.19
N ARG A 414 -15.80 0.02 -0.78
CA ARG A 414 -16.91 0.10 -1.76
C ARG A 414 -16.82 1.35 -2.64
N HIS A 415 -15.78 2.16 -2.46
CA HIS A 415 -15.41 3.33 -3.23
C HIS A 415 -13.90 3.28 -3.55
N LEU A 416 -13.38 4.23 -4.33
CA LEU A 416 -11.95 4.39 -4.59
C LEU A 416 -11.15 4.87 -3.37
N VAL A 417 -11.84 5.38 -2.35
CA VAL A 417 -11.31 5.68 -1.02
C VAL A 417 -12.02 4.83 0.04
N GLY A 418 -11.52 4.81 1.27
CA GLY A 418 -12.18 4.09 2.36
C GLY A 418 -13.56 4.68 2.67
N ASP A 419 -14.58 3.82 2.70
CA ASP A 419 -16.00 4.19 2.95
C ASP A 419 -16.56 3.57 4.24
N SER A 420 -15.74 2.78 4.92
CA SER A 420 -16.14 2.02 6.11
C SER A 420 -14.91 1.58 6.89
N LEU A 421 -15.13 1.24 8.16
CA LEU A 421 -14.15 0.55 8.99
C LEU A 421 -14.59 -0.89 9.17
N ILE A 422 -13.63 -1.81 9.19
CA ILE A 422 -13.88 -3.24 9.31
C ILE A 422 -12.94 -3.82 10.36
N LYS A 423 -13.50 -4.57 11.32
CA LYS A 423 -12.76 -5.50 12.17
C LYS A 423 -12.91 -6.90 11.60
N VAL A 424 -11.80 -7.63 11.49
CA VAL A 424 -11.77 -9.01 10.98
C VAL A 424 -11.24 -9.96 12.06
N ASP A 425 -11.97 -11.04 12.32
CA ASP A 425 -11.50 -12.20 13.08
C ASP A 425 -10.86 -13.21 12.12
N VAL A 426 -9.54 -13.33 12.09
CA VAL A 426 -8.83 -14.20 11.14
C VAL A 426 -8.96 -15.69 11.45
N VAL A 427 -9.47 -16.05 12.63
CA VAL A 427 -9.71 -17.45 13.02
C VAL A 427 -11.09 -17.89 12.55
N ASN A 428 -12.13 -17.12 12.88
CA ASN A 428 -13.51 -17.46 12.51
C ASN A 428 -13.93 -16.90 11.15
N LYS A 429 -13.09 -16.04 10.55
CA LYS A 429 -13.31 -15.34 9.27
C LYS A 429 -14.60 -14.51 9.29
N THR A 430 -14.94 -13.95 10.44
CA THR A 430 -16.10 -13.06 10.62
C THR A 430 -15.66 -11.61 10.64
N LEU A 431 -16.60 -10.72 10.31
CA LEU A 431 -16.37 -9.27 10.29
C LEU A 431 -17.41 -8.49 11.09
N LYS A 432 -16.97 -7.33 11.57
CA LYS A 432 -17.83 -6.25 12.05
C LYS A 432 -17.51 -4.99 11.26
N VAL A 433 -18.55 -4.27 10.86
CA VAL A 433 -18.43 -3.11 9.98
C VAL A 433 -19.05 -1.90 10.66
N TRP A 434 -18.33 -0.78 10.64
CA TRP A 434 -18.85 0.55 10.97
C TRP A 434 -18.89 1.36 9.69
N ARG A 435 -20.01 2.05 9.46
CA ARG A 435 -20.26 2.86 8.28
C ARG A 435 -21.30 3.93 8.57
N GLU A 436 -21.11 5.08 7.97
CA GLU A 436 -22.08 6.16 7.91
C GLU A 436 -22.09 6.70 6.46
N ASP A 437 -23.24 6.70 5.79
CA ASP A 437 -23.30 7.08 4.38
C ASP A 437 -22.94 8.56 4.19
N GLY A 438 -22.15 8.87 3.16
CA GLY A 438 -21.63 10.23 2.93
C GLY A 438 -20.36 10.55 3.73
N PHE A 439 -19.93 9.65 4.60
CA PHE A 439 -18.73 9.80 5.42
C PHE A 439 -17.66 8.78 5.06
N TYR A 440 -16.40 9.21 5.14
CA TYR A 440 -15.25 8.47 4.62
C TYR A 440 -14.18 8.37 5.72
N PRO A 441 -14.06 7.21 6.39
CA PRO A 441 -13.12 7.03 7.48
C PRO A 441 -11.69 6.79 6.96
N SER A 442 -10.73 7.36 7.69
CA SER A 442 -9.31 7.10 7.51
C SER A 442 -8.84 5.78 8.16
N GLU A 443 -7.58 5.39 7.95
CA GLU A 443 -6.98 4.20 8.57
C GLU A 443 -7.30 4.07 10.08
N PRO A 444 -7.85 2.93 10.55
CA PRO A 444 -8.24 2.70 11.94
C PRO A 444 -7.02 2.42 12.84
N VAL A 445 -6.65 3.37 13.69
CA VAL A 445 -5.51 3.22 14.62
C VAL A 445 -5.98 2.58 15.93
N PHE A 446 -5.44 1.41 16.26
CA PHE A 446 -5.73 0.74 17.53
C PHE A 446 -4.97 1.38 18.70
N VAL A 447 -5.68 1.60 19.82
CA VAL A 447 -5.10 2.07 21.08
C VAL A 447 -5.55 1.14 22.21
N PRO A 448 -4.63 0.42 22.87
CA PRO A 448 -5.00 -0.51 23.93
C PRO A 448 -5.49 0.22 25.19
N VAL A 449 -6.42 -0.42 25.91
CA VAL A 449 -6.64 -0.07 27.32
C VAL A 449 -5.34 -0.31 28.08
N PRO A 450 -4.87 0.62 28.93
CA PRO A 450 -3.67 0.40 29.74
C PRO A 450 -3.73 -0.89 30.56
N GLY A 451 -2.71 -1.75 30.42
CA GLY A 451 -2.62 -3.01 31.16
C GLY A 451 -3.52 -4.15 30.64
N THR A 452 -4.20 -3.98 29.50
CA THR A 452 -5.00 -5.05 28.90
C THR A 452 -4.13 -6.24 28.45
N ASN A 453 -4.69 -7.44 28.60
CA ASN A 453 -4.19 -8.67 27.99
C ASN A 453 -5.12 -9.18 26.86
N GLU A 454 -6.27 -8.55 26.65
CA GLU A 454 -7.16 -8.87 25.54
C GLU A 454 -6.63 -8.25 24.25
N GLU A 455 -6.57 -9.03 23.17
CA GLU A 455 -6.04 -8.59 21.87
C GLU A 455 -6.83 -7.42 21.28
N ASP A 456 -8.15 -7.43 21.46
CA ASP A 456 -9.09 -6.39 21.05
C ASP A 456 -9.57 -5.52 22.23
N GLY A 457 -8.88 -5.57 23.38
CA GLY A 457 -9.16 -4.74 24.55
C GLY A 457 -8.64 -3.32 24.38
N GLY A 458 -9.36 -2.47 23.66
CA GLY A 458 -8.90 -1.14 23.30
C GLY A 458 -9.97 -0.31 22.62
N VAL A 459 -9.54 0.78 22.00
CA VAL A 459 -10.36 1.56 21.08
C VAL A 459 -9.71 1.65 19.71
N ILE A 460 -10.54 1.91 18.70
CA ILE A 460 -10.13 2.30 17.37
C ILE A 460 -10.36 3.80 17.20
N LEU A 461 -9.33 4.50 16.74
CA LEU A 461 -9.39 5.91 16.36
C LEU A 461 -9.37 6.03 14.84
N SER A 462 -10.32 6.76 14.27
CA SER A 462 -10.30 7.13 12.85
C SER A 462 -10.80 8.55 12.65
N VAL A 463 -10.12 9.32 11.81
CA VAL A 463 -10.64 10.59 11.33
C VAL A 463 -11.61 10.32 10.19
N VAL A 464 -12.84 10.80 10.33
CA VAL A 464 -13.92 10.63 9.37
C VAL A 464 -14.22 11.97 8.72
N ILE A 465 -14.23 11.98 7.39
CA ILE A 465 -14.41 13.19 6.60
C ILE A 465 -15.61 13.08 5.68
N THR A 466 -16.18 14.21 5.29
CA THR A 466 -17.34 14.29 4.38
C THR A 466 -17.10 15.33 3.28
N PRO A 467 -17.53 15.08 2.03
CA PRO A 467 -17.52 16.09 0.98
C PRO A 467 -18.63 17.13 1.16
N ASN A 468 -19.60 16.89 2.06
CA ASN A 468 -20.69 17.79 2.36
C ASN A 468 -20.21 18.94 3.27
N GLN A 469 -20.21 20.16 2.75
CA GLN A 469 -19.72 21.34 3.48
C GLN A 469 -20.62 21.77 4.65
N ASN A 470 -21.84 21.24 4.73
CA ASN A 470 -22.76 21.52 5.83
C ASN A 470 -22.55 20.59 7.04
N GLU A 471 -21.70 19.57 6.89
CA GLU A 471 -21.41 18.59 7.93
C GLU A 471 -19.98 18.75 8.44
N SER A 472 -19.75 18.38 9.70
CA SER A 472 -18.43 18.48 10.32
C SER A 472 -17.63 17.21 10.12
N ASN A 473 -16.33 17.36 9.87
CA ASN A 473 -15.38 16.27 9.99
C ASN A 473 -15.16 15.94 11.47
N PHE A 474 -14.87 14.68 11.81
CA PHE A 474 -14.73 14.29 13.21
C PHE A 474 -13.68 13.20 13.45
N LEU A 475 -13.13 13.18 14.65
CA LEU A 475 -12.43 12.02 15.17
C LEU A 475 -13.44 11.05 15.78
N LEU A 476 -13.55 9.85 15.23
CA LEU A 476 -14.36 8.75 15.72
C LEU A 476 -13.58 7.90 16.73
N VAL A 477 -14.26 7.44 17.78
CA VAL A 477 -13.78 6.46 18.74
C VAL A 477 -14.73 5.27 18.77
N LEU A 478 -14.26 4.10 18.31
CA LEU A 478 -14.98 2.84 18.42
C LEU A 478 -14.40 1.99 19.55
N ASP A 479 -15.24 1.22 20.24
CA ASP A 479 -14.77 0.12 21.07
C ASP A 479 -14.21 -0.99 20.19
N ALA A 480 -12.97 -1.42 20.44
CA ALA A 480 -12.29 -2.34 19.54
C ALA A 480 -12.83 -3.79 19.61
N LYS A 481 -13.62 -4.13 20.62
CA LYS A 481 -14.21 -5.46 20.86
C LYS A 481 -15.56 -5.60 20.19
N ASN A 482 -16.51 -4.73 20.53
CA ASN A 482 -17.85 -4.77 19.96
C ASN A 482 -17.98 -4.02 18.63
N PHE A 483 -17.04 -3.09 18.34
CA PHE A 483 -17.00 -2.22 17.16
C PHE A 483 -18.12 -1.17 17.09
N GLU A 484 -18.71 -0.86 18.24
CA GLU A 484 -19.71 0.19 18.41
C GLU A 484 -19.06 1.54 18.71
N GLU A 485 -19.74 2.62 18.36
CA GLU A 485 -19.26 3.97 18.60
C GLU A 485 -19.39 4.35 20.08
N LEU A 486 -18.26 4.75 20.67
CA LEU A 486 -18.22 5.31 22.02
C LEU A 486 -18.47 6.82 22.00
N GLY A 487 -17.97 7.50 20.97
CA GLY A 487 -18.17 8.93 20.77
C GLY A 487 -17.36 9.47 19.61
N ARG A 488 -17.58 10.76 19.30
CA ARG A 488 -16.85 11.49 18.27
C ARG A 488 -16.52 12.92 18.70
N ALA A 489 -15.47 13.48 18.11
CA ALA A 489 -15.03 14.85 18.33
C ALA A 489 -15.04 15.63 17.01
N GLU A 490 -16.05 16.47 16.82
CA GLU A 490 -16.28 17.26 15.61
C GLU A 490 -15.36 18.48 15.55
N VAL A 491 -14.83 18.75 14.36
CA VAL A 491 -13.95 19.88 14.06
C VAL A 491 -14.47 20.60 12.81
N PRO A 492 -14.74 21.92 12.88
CA PRO A 492 -15.29 22.69 11.77
C PRO A 492 -14.19 23.13 10.78
N VAL A 493 -13.42 22.16 10.27
CA VAL A 493 -12.36 22.41 9.28
C VAL A 493 -12.43 21.38 8.17
N GLN A 494 -12.17 21.82 6.94
CA GLN A 494 -12.02 20.89 5.83
C GLN A 494 -10.73 20.09 5.99
N MET A 495 -10.80 18.81 5.68
CA MET A 495 -9.68 17.88 5.76
C MET A 495 -9.64 17.05 4.47
N PRO A 496 -8.47 16.91 3.84
CA PRO A 496 -8.30 16.05 2.68
C PRO A 496 -8.20 14.60 3.14
N TYR A 497 -8.46 13.67 2.22
CA TYR A 497 -8.26 12.25 2.50
C TYR A 497 -6.75 11.93 2.60
N GLY A 498 -6.32 11.44 3.77
CA GLY A 498 -4.92 11.07 4.06
C GLY A 498 -4.64 9.57 4.12
N PHE A 499 -3.41 9.18 4.44
CA PHE A 499 -2.98 7.77 4.39
C PHE A 499 -2.84 7.15 5.77
N HIS A 500 -1.74 7.41 6.46
CA HIS A 500 -1.40 6.71 7.69
C HIS A 500 -1.41 7.60 8.92
N GLY A 501 -1.62 6.96 10.07
CA GLY A 501 -1.54 7.60 11.37
C GLY A 501 -0.80 6.78 12.42
N THR A 502 -0.50 7.43 13.53
CA THR A 502 0.01 6.78 14.74
C THR A 502 -0.50 7.51 15.98
N PHE A 503 -0.74 6.76 17.05
CA PHE A 503 -1.12 7.32 18.34
C PHE A 503 0.10 7.37 19.26
N ILE A 504 0.36 8.53 19.84
CA ILE A 504 1.45 8.76 20.78
C ILE A 504 0.83 9.02 22.17
N PRO A 505 0.97 8.11 23.13
CA PRO A 505 0.50 8.35 24.50
C PRO A 505 1.25 9.51 25.15
N ILE A 506 0.58 10.24 26.06
CA ILE A 506 1.13 11.36 26.84
C ILE A 506 1.17 11.02 28.33
#